data_AF-B7CE17-F1
#
_entry.id   AF-B7CE17-F1
#
_cell.length_a   1.000
_cell.length_b   1.000
_cell.length_c   1.000
_cell.angle_alpha   90.00
_cell.angle_beta   90.00
_cell.angle_gamma   90.00
#
_symmetry.space_group_name_H-M   'P 1'
#
loop_
_entity.id
_entity.type
_entity.pdbx_description
1 polymer ?
#
loop_
_entity_poly.entity_id
_entity_poly.type
_entity_poly.pdbx_seq_one_letter_code
_entity_poly.pdbx_strand_id
1 'polypeptide(L)'
;MTKYIEDERTELKRELIDEVKSEIIAFLNSDGGTIYVGVDDDGSIVGIKDDASKDKVDLKLGNWIQEAFFPKPSGLIQYYFNSDDVLVINISKGINKPGKRKRTKTLRRIYSCW
;
A
#
# COMPACT_ATOMS: atom_id res chain seq x y z
N MET A 1 -27.75 5.40 3.37
CA MET A 1 -26.70 4.42 3.71
C MET A 1 -25.72 4.39 2.56
N THR A 2 -24.58 5.06 2.70
CA THR A 2 -23.48 4.99 1.74
C THR A 2 -22.76 3.68 2.04
N LYS A 3 -23.02 2.63 1.25
CA LYS A 3 -22.33 1.35 1.35
C LYS A 3 -21.02 1.46 0.58
N TYR A 4 -19.90 1.12 1.22
CA TYR A 4 -18.64 0.98 0.52
C TYR A 4 -18.70 -0.29 -0.33
N ILE A 5 -18.21 -0.20 -1.56
CA ILE A 5 -18.24 -1.30 -2.53
C ILE A 5 -16.79 -1.69 -2.79
N GLU A 6 -16.48 -2.96 -2.58
CA GLU A 6 -15.23 -3.58 -3.02
C GLU A 6 -15.19 -3.65 -4.55
N ASP A 7 -14.04 -3.35 -5.13
CA ASP A 7 -13.83 -3.28 -6.58
C ASP A 7 -12.41 -3.74 -6.93
N GLU A 8 -12.11 -3.98 -8.21
CA GLU A 8 -10.76 -4.34 -8.66
C GLU A 8 -9.65 -3.38 -8.19
N ARG A 9 -10.02 -2.13 -7.89
CA ARG A 9 -9.12 -1.07 -7.41
C ARG A 9 -9.44 -0.59 -6.00
N THR A 10 -10.39 -1.22 -5.34
CA THR A 10 -10.88 -0.80 -4.01
C THR A 10 -10.88 -1.98 -3.06
N GLU A 11 -9.97 -1.93 -2.08
CA GLU A 11 -9.88 -2.94 -1.03
C GLU A 11 -10.47 -2.42 0.28
N LEU A 12 -11.31 -3.24 0.91
CA LEU A 12 -11.90 -2.95 2.22
C LEU A 12 -11.25 -3.83 3.28
N LYS A 13 -10.73 -3.21 4.34
CA LYS A 13 -10.19 -3.92 5.49
C LYS A 13 -10.76 -3.33 6.77
N ARG A 14 -11.11 -4.20 7.70
CA ARG A 14 -11.60 -3.78 9.02
C ARG A 14 -10.49 -3.14 9.86
N GLU A 15 -9.27 -3.66 9.76
CA GLU A 15 -8.13 -3.28 10.59
C GLU A 15 -6.82 -3.21 9.79
N LEU A 16 -5.85 -2.46 10.30
CA LEU A 16 -4.53 -2.32 9.68
C LEU A 16 -3.65 -3.57 9.95
N ILE A 17 -3.82 -4.58 9.09
CA ILE A 17 -3.09 -5.85 9.10
C ILE A 17 -1.97 -5.89 8.06
N ASP A 18 -1.02 -6.82 8.19
CA ASP A 18 0.16 -6.90 7.32
C ASP A 18 -0.18 -7.15 5.84
N GLU A 19 -1.36 -7.72 5.57
CA GLU A 19 -1.89 -7.84 4.20
C GLU A 19 -2.02 -6.49 3.50
N VAL A 20 -2.34 -5.41 4.23
CA VAL A 20 -2.41 -4.04 3.67
C VAL A 20 -1.05 -3.65 3.09
N LYS A 21 0.07 -4.03 3.74
CA LYS A 21 1.42 -3.76 3.23
C LYS A 21 1.66 -4.45 1.89
N SER A 22 1.23 -5.70 1.75
CA SER A 22 1.34 -6.45 0.49
C SER A 22 0.47 -5.86 -0.60
N GLU A 23 -0.74 -5.41 -0.27
CA GLU A 23 -1.65 -4.77 -1.23
C GLU A 23 -1.14 -3.41 -1.72
N ILE A 24 -0.57 -2.58 -0.84
CA ILE A 24 0.06 -1.32 -1.30
C ILE A 24 1.15 -1.62 -2.35
N ILE A 25 1.94 -2.68 -2.16
CA ILE A 25 2.96 -3.12 -3.13
C ILE A 25 2.30 -3.62 -4.43
N ALA A 26 1.20 -4.37 -4.34
CA ALA A 26 0.46 -4.86 -5.50
C ALA A 26 -0.16 -3.72 -6.33
N PHE A 27 -0.82 -2.76 -5.68
CA PHE A 27 -1.43 -1.59 -6.32
C PHE A 27 -0.41 -0.69 -7.01
N LEU A 28 0.77 -0.50 -6.41
CA LEU A 28 1.85 0.27 -7.04
C LEU A 28 2.42 -0.39 -8.29
N ASN A 29 2.50 -1.72 -8.31
CA ASN A 29 2.91 -2.46 -9.50
C ASN A 29 1.80 -2.50 -10.57
N SER A 30 0.57 -2.23 -10.16
CA SER A 30 -0.63 -2.19 -11.01
C SER A 30 -0.96 -0.75 -11.43
N ASP A 31 -2.24 -0.45 -11.68
CA ASP A 31 -2.70 0.89 -12.11
C ASP A 31 -3.00 1.84 -10.92
N GLY A 32 -2.46 1.55 -9.73
CA GLY A 32 -2.85 2.19 -8.49
C GLY A 32 -4.09 1.55 -7.87
N GLY A 33 -4.59 2.14 -6.79
CA GLY A 33 -5.76 1.64 -6.05
C GLY A 33 -6.06 2.46 -4.80
N THR A 34 -7.18 2.16 -4.15
CA THR A 34 -7.59 2.76 -2.88
C THR A 34 -7.88 1.67 -1.86
N ILE A 35 -7.33 1.81 -0.66
CA ILE A 35 -7.59 0.91 0.45
C ILE A 35 -8.34 1.67 1.53
N TYR A 36 -9.47 1.13 1.98
CA TYR A 36 -10.24 1.66 3.08
C TYR A 36 -10.03 0.77 4.31
N VAL A 37 -9.50 1.35 5.38
CA VAL A 37 -9.25 0.68 6.65
C VAL A 37 -10.23 1.21 7.70
N GLY A 38 -10.92 0.31 8.39
CA GLY A 38 -12.04 0.63 9.27
C GLY A 38 -13.40 0.39 8.63
N VAL A 39 -13.46 -0.39 7.55
CA VAL A 39 -14.70 -0.81 6.89
C VAL A 39 -14.78 -2.34 6.91
N ASP A 40 -15.92 -2.87 7.28
CA ASP A 40 -16.19 -4.31 7.26
C ASP A 40 -16.45 -4.80 5.82
N ASP A 41 -16.35 -6.11 5.59
CA ASP A 41 -16.53 -6.74 4.27
C ASP A 41 -17.93 -6.48 3.70
N ASP A 42 -18.94 -6.37 4.57
CA ASP A 42 -20.30 -5.98 4.15
C ASP A 42 -20.42 -4.47 3.78
N GLY A 43 -19.33 -3.72 3.75
CA GLY A 43 -19.31 -2.27 3.48
C GLY A 43 -19.81 -1.43 4.67
N SER A 44 -19.89 -2.04 5.86
CA SER A 44 -20.28 -1.38 7.10
C SER A 44 -19.12 -0.60 7.72
N ILE A 45 -19.38 0.64 8.14
CA ILE A 45 -18.35 1.50 8.73
C ILE A 45 -18.13 1.07 10.19
N VAL A 46 -16.93 0.58 10.49
CA VAL A 46 -16.49 0.29 11.85
C VAL A 46 -15.83 1.54 12.46
N GLY A 47 -14.93 2.17 11.68
CA GLY A 47 -14.19 3.37 12.05
C GLY A 47 -13.20 3.14 13.22
N ILE A 48 -12.13 3.93 13.26
CA ILE A 48 -11.15 3.91 14.36
C ILE A 48 -11.51 5.05 15.33
N LYS A 49 -12.46 4.79 16.22
CA LYS A 49 -13.05 5.82 17.11
C LYS A 49 -12.09 6.36 18.17
N ASP A 50 -11.03 5.63 18.48
CA ASP A 50 -10.12 5.92 19.58
C ASP A 50 -8.87 6.65 19.07
N ASP A 51 -8.59 7.83 19.62
CA ASP A 51 -7.49 8.70 19.16
C ASP A 51 -6.12 8.05 19.35
N ALA A 52 -5.92 7.29 20.43
CA ALA A 52 -4.70 6.51 20.64
C ALA A 52 -4.56 5.37 19.63
N SER A 53 -5.68 4.83 19.13
CA SER A 53 -5.69 3.82 18.08
C SER A 53 -5.42 4.43 16.71
N LYS A 54 -5.89 5.66 16.43
CA LYS A 54 -5.54 6.42 15.23
C LYS A 54 -4.04 6.71 15.16
N ASP A 55 -3.45 7.19 16.25
CA ASP A 55 -2.00 7.48 16.33
C ASP A 55 -1.16 6.23 16.07
N LYS A 56 -1.51 5.10 16.69
CA LYS A 56 -0.85 3.81 16.44
C LYS A 56 -0.94 3.37 14.98
N VAL A 57 -2.11 3.54 14.37
CA VAL A 57 -2.34 3.17 12.97
C VAL A 57 -1.58 4.09 12.04
N ASP A 58 -1.56 5.39 12.30
CA ASP A 58 -0.79 6.39 11.55
C ASP A 58 0.70 6.07 11.58
N LEU A 59 1.27 5.87 12.77
CA LEU A 59 2.69 5.51 12.95
C LEU A 59 3.03 4.20 12.24
N LYS A 60 2.18 3.18 12.38
CA LYS A 60 2.38 1.87 11.76
C LYS A 60 2.32 1.96 10.24
N LEU A 61 1.35 2.69 9.69
CA LEU A 61 1.19 2.91 8.26
C LEU A 61 2.37 3.73 7.70
N GLY A 62 2.75 4.82 8.37
CA GLY A 62 3.89 5.65 7.99
C GLY A 62 5.19 4.86 7.96
N ASN A 63 5.41 3.97 8.93
CA ASN A 63 6.56 3.08 8.93
C ASN A 63 6.51 2.08 7.76
N TRP A 64 5.36 1.44 7.51
CA TRP A 64 5.21 0.50 6.39
C TRP A 64 5.42 1.15 5.03
N ILE A 65 4.90 2.36 4.82
CA ILE A 65 5.12 3.13 3.59
C ILE A 65 6.62 3.42 3.44
N GLN A 66 7.32 3.82 4.52
CA GLN A 66 8.76 4.07 4.43
C GLN A 66 9.58 2.79 4.16
N GLU A 67 9.21 1.65 4.75
CA GLU A 67 9.89 0.37 4.54
C GLU A 67 9.61 -0.24 3.17
N ALA A 68 8.39 -0.11 2.67
CA ALA A 68 7.99 -0.71 1.41
C ALA A 68 8.66 -0.03 0.20
N PHE A 69 9.17 1.20 0.36
CA PHE A 69 9.67 1.97 -0.78
C PHE A 69 11.04 2.62 -0.57
N PHE A 70 12.03 2.14 -1.36
CA PHE A 70 13.34 2.77 -1.50
C PHE A 70 13.75 2.82 -2.99
N PRO A 71 14.04 4.00 -3.56
CA PRO A 71 14.01 5.35 -2.98
C PRO A 71 12.57 5.87 -2.75
N LYS A 72 12.43 6.86 -1.85
CA LYS A 72 11.13 7.40 -1.42
C LYS A 72 10.25 7.79 -2.62
N PRO A 73 9.05 7.21 -2.78
CA PRO A 73 8.09 7.60 -3.78
C PRO A 73 7.31 8.79 -3.24
N SER A 74 8.00 9.93 -3.07
CA SER A 74 7.35 11.18 -2.67
C SER A 74 6.27 11.53 -3.70
N GLY A 75 5.00 11.42 -3.33
CA GLY A 75 3.85 11.78 -4.16
C GLY A 75 3.05 10.62 -4.77
N LEU A 76 3.41 9.34 -4.54
CA LEU A 76 2.62 8.21 -5.06
C LEU A 76 1.57 7.68 -4.07
N ILE A 77 1.80 7.83 -2.77
CA ILE A 77 0.88 7.34 -1.73
C ILE A 77 0.42 8.52 -0.90
N GLN A 78 -0.89 8.64 -0.75
CA GLN A 78 -1.55 9.61 0.12
C GLN A 78 -2.49 8.86 1.04
N TYR A 79 -2.55 9.24 2.31
CA TYR A 79 -3.52 8.66 3.23
C TYR A 79 -4.11 9.73 4.12
N TYR A 80 -5.38 9.57 4.50
CA TYR A 80 -6.11 10.50 5.35
C TYR A 80 -7.26 9.79 6.06
N PHE A 81 -7.68 10.32 7.21
CA PHE A 81 -8.88 9.88 7.90
C PHE A 81 -10.09 10.67 7.40
N ASN A 82 -11.17 9.98 7.07
CA ASN A 82 -12.44 10.60 6.69
C ASN A 82 -13.24 11.02 7.95
N SER A 83 -14.35 11.74 7.78
CA SER A 83 -15.24 12.14 8.88
C SER A 83 -15.84 10.97 9.65
N ASP A 84 -15.88 9.78 9.04
CA ASP A 84 -16.36 8.53 9.64
C ASP A 84 -15.27 7.73 10.37
N ASP A 85 -14.12 8.34 10.66
CA ASP A 85 -12.94 7.69 11.26
C ASP A 85 -12.39 6.51 10.45
N VAL A 86 -12.66 6.49 9.14
CA VAL A 86 -12.13 5.52 8.19
C VAL A 86 -10.83 6.05 7.63
N LEU A 87 -9.78 5.23 7.69
CA LEU A 87 -8.48 5.53 7.07
C LEU A 87 -8.56 5.19 5.59
N VAL A 88 -8.39 6.18 4.73
CA VAL A 88 -8.35 6.05 3.28
C VAL A 88 -6.90 6.13 2.85
N ILE A 89 -6.41 5.12 2.14
CA ILE A 89 -5.07 5.06 1.58
C ILE A 89 -5.20 5.07 0.06
N ASN A 90 -4.88 6.19 -0.56
CA ASN A 90 -4.86 6.34 -2.00
C ASN A 90 -3.45 6.09 -2.55
N ILE A 91 -3.35 5.07 -3.40
CA ILE A 91 -2.15 4.73 -4.13
C ILE A 91 -2.32 5.18 -5.57
N SER A 92 -1.62 6.27 -5.92
CA SER A 92 -1.52 6.74 -7.30
C SER A 92 -0.54 5.88 -8.08
N LYS A 93 -0.89 5.61 -9.34
CA LYS A 93 -0.01 4.93 -10.29
C LYS A 93 1.35 5.63 -10.35
N GLY A 94 2.40 4.89 -10.05
CA GLY A 94 3.76 5.34 -10.28
C GLY A 94 3.97 5.64 -11.77
N ILE A 95 4.11 6.91 -12.14
CA ILE A 95 4.53 7.29 -13.50
C ILE A 95 5.96 6.83 -13.84
N ASN A 96 6.66 6.17 -12.92
CA ASN A 96 8.02 5.69 -13.15
C ASN A 96 8.02 4.23 -13.62
N LYS A 97 7.66 4.00 -14.88
CA LYS A 97 8.31 2.94 -15.67
C LYS A 97 9.69 3.45 -16.11
N PRO A 98 10.78 2.92 -15.56
CA PRO A 98 11.90 2.49 -16.35
C PRO A 98 11.94 0.97 -16.26
N GLY A 99 11.89 0.34 -17.44
CA GLY A 99 11.62 -1.08 -17.60
C GLY A 99 12.55 -2.00 -16.80
N LYS A 100 12.03 -3.19 -16.53
CA LYS A 100 12.74 -4.44 -16.20
C LYS A 100 14.23 -4.23 -15.92
N ARG A 101 14.66 -4.28 -14.66
CA ARG A 101 16.06 -4.62 -14.35
C ARG A 101 16.33 -5.97 -15.03
N LYS A 102 16.96 -5.95 -16.21
CA LYS A 102 17.55 -7.14 -16.79
C LYS A 102 18.57 -7.62 -15.77
N ARG A 103 18.31 -8.77 -15.15
CA ARG A 103 19.36 -9.57 -14.52
C ARG A 103 20.44 -9.76 -15.58
N THR A 104 21.53 -9.02 -15.49
CA THR A 104 22.76 -9.41 -16.17
C THR A 104 23.28 -10.64 -15.42
N LYS A 105 22.92 -11.82 -15.92
CA LYS A 105 23.71 -13.03 -15.72
C LYS A 105 25.11 -12.72 -16.25
N THR A 106 26.06 -12.38 -15.39
CA THR A 106 27.47 -12.54 -15.74
C THR A 106 27.82 -14.00 -15.53
N LEU A 107 27.54 -14.79 -16.57
CA LEU A 107 28.14 -16.11 -16.76
C LEU A 107 29.53 -15.86 -17.35
N ARG A 108 30.59 -15.98 -16.56
CA ARG A 108 31.94 -16.34 -17.05
C ARG A 108 32.69 -17.17 -16.02
N ARG A 109 32.45 -18.48 -16.09
CA ARG A 109 33.49 -19.52 -16.11
C ARG A 109 34.25 -19.25 -17.44
N ILE A 110 35.56 -19.17 -17.61
CA ILE A 110 36.74 -20.04 -17.37
C ILE A 110 37.97 -19.10 -17.64
N TYR A 111 39.17 -19.22 -17.06
CA TYR A 111 40.26 -20.14 -17.45
C TYR A 111 41.37 -20.19 -16.38
N SER A 112 41.96 -21.37 -16.27
CA SER A 112 43.19 -21.74 -15.57
C SER A 112 44.48 -21.16 -16.20
N CYS A 113 45.61 -21.31 -15.46
CA CYS A 113 47.03 -21.05 -15.80
C CYS A 113 47.43 -19.56 -15.80
N TRP A 114 48.50 -19.13 -15.10
CA TRP A 114 49.80 -19.74 -14.79
C TRP A 114 50.20 -19.48 -13.33
#